data_AF-A0A2H6KAT3-F1
#
_entry.id   AF-A0A2H6KAT3-F1
#
_cell.length_a   1.000
_cell.length_b   1.000
_cell.length_c   1.000
_cell.angle_alpha   90.00
_cell.angle_beta   90.00
_cell.angle_gamma   90.00
#
_symmetry.space_group_name_H-M   'P 1'
#
loop_
_entity.id
_entity.type
_entity.pdbx_description
1 polymer ?
#
loop_
_entity_poly.entity_id
_entity_poly.type
_entity_poly.pdbx_seq_one_letter_code
_entity_poly.pdbx_strand_id
1 'polypeptide(L)'
;MVYTSLTEVPRNLKEAIDWLIALKGTDADNNINAMGAALYDFLAEQPVGLRRLPELEKIKPITRAFLMNEELRVEPFVKDLLGRFRRPMNKNYHILRHRLLIVNDSDYKNVIETERLKPRDMANGLGEVVFGCERLLHNIANSRKYVSSYSSEATWANSCSANEYACAAVLVGIAPMLYAGLRALRAAGSAATRDSSCDEDNRVGTVLEALGYPYPESRASLDMSGAEVRTAMKAVKLHVLEFIYDIAGFWAFY
;
A
#
# COMPACT_ATOMS: atom_id res chain seq x y z
N MET A 1 3.25 -17.40 11.11
CA MET A 1 1.81 -17.52 11.41
C MET A 1 1.09 -17.15 10.14
N VAL A 2 0.18 -18.01 9.65
CA VAL A 2 -0.58 -17.72 8.43
C VAL A 2 -1.91 -17.12 8.87
N TYR A 3 -2.25 -15.93 8.36
CA TYR A 3 -3.51 -15.25 8.65
C TYR A 3 -4.68 -16.02 8.03
N THR A 4 -5.80 -16.12 8.74
CA THR A 4 -7.01 -16.82 8.29
C THR A 4 -8.17 -15.87 7.98
N SER A 5 -8.01 -14.57 8.24
CA SER A 5 -9.01 -13.54 7.93
C SER A 5 -8.40 -12.29 7.29
N LEU A 6 -9.12 -11.67 6.35
CA LEU A 6 -8.80 -10.34 5.78
C LEU A 6 -8.97 -9.19 6.79
N THR A 7 -9.52 -9.44 7.99
CA THR A 7 -9.50 -8.45 9.08
C THR A 7 -8.19 -8.45 9.86
N GLU A 8 -7.33 -9.45 9.65
CA GLU A 8 -5.99 -9.49 10.23
C GLU A 8 -5.05 -8.60 9.43
N VAL A 9 -4.37 -7.71 10.13
CA VAL A 9 -3.69 -6.56 9.54
C VAL A 9 -2.26 -6.94 9.11
N PRO A 10 -1.89 -6.72 7.83
CA PRO A 10 -0.53 -6.85 7.35
C PRO A 10 0.50 -6.04 8.15
N ARG A 11 1.71 -6.57 8.27
CA ARG A 11 2.83 -5.92 8.98
C ARG A 11 3.96 -5.43 8.08
N ASN A 12 3.96 -5.85 6.81
CA ASN A 12 4.95 -5.48 5.81
C ASN A 12 4.32 -5.52 4.40
N LEU A 13 5.07 -5.07 3.39
CA LEU A 13 4.56 -5.01 2.01
C LEU A 13 4.18 -6.39 1.47
N LYS A 14 4.98 -7.43 1.74
CA LYS A 14 4.66 -8.80 1.31
C LYS A 14 3.29 -9.22 1.83
N GLU A 15 3.05 -9.08 3.13
CA GLU A 15 1.76 -9.39 3.75
C GLU A 15 0.62 -8.54 3.14
N ALA A 16 0.86 -7.27 2.85
CA ALA A 16 -0.15 -6.40 2.24
C ALA A 16 -0.49 -6.82 0.80
N ILE A 17 0.49 -7.31 0.03
CA ILE A 17 0.27 -7.87 -1.30
C ILE A 17 -0.45 -9.21 -1.22
N ASP A 18 -0.07 -10.08 -0.27
CA ASP A 18 -0.78 -11.35 -0.04
C ASP A 18 -2.23 -11.11 0.37
N TRP A 19 -2.50 -10.08 1.18
CA TRP A 19 -3.85 -9.67 1.54
C TRP A 19 -4.66 -9.26 0.31
N LEU A 20 -4.07 -8.51 -0.63
CA LEU A 20 -4.72 -8.11 -1.89
C LEU A 20 -5.03 -9.32 -2.79
N ILE A 21 -4.15 -10.31 -2.83
CA ILE A 21 -4.36 -11.55 -3.59
C ILE A 21 -5.45 -12.42 -2.92
N ALA A 22 -5.46 -12.48 -1.60
CA ALA A 22 -6.50 -13.17 -0.83
C ALA A 22 -7.88 -12.50 -1.00
N LEU A 23 -7.92 -11.16 -1.00
CA LEU A 23 -9.10 -10.36 -1.33
C LEU A 23 -9.63 -10.69 -2.73
N LYS A 24 -8.76 -10.73 -3.75
CA LYS A 24 -9.13 -11.10 -5.12
C LYS A 24 -9.83 -12.46 -5.13
N GLY A 25 -9.25 -13.46 -4.45
CA GLY A 25 -9.79 -14.81 -4.36
C GLY A 25 -10.05 -15.43 -5.74
N THR A 26 -11.04 -16.33 -5.81
CA THR A 26 -11.45 -16.99 -7.07
C THR A 26 -12.47 -16.20 -7.87
N ASP A 27 -13.13 -15.22 -7.26
CA ASP A 27 -14.19 -14.40 -7.85
C ASP A 27 -13.79 -12.92 -7.80
N ALA A 28 -12.77 -12.59 -8.60
CA ALA A 28 -12.14 -11.29 -8.59
C ALA A 28 -13.14 -10.16 -8.86
N ASP A 29 -14.01 -10.32 -9.86
CA ASP A 29 -14.94 -9.27 -10.25
C ASP A 29 -15.90 -8.91 -9.12
N ASN A 30 -16.51 -9.91 -8.46
CA ASN A 30 -17.45 -9.64 -7.37
C ASN A 30 -16.73 -9.11 -6.12
N ASN A 31 -15.60 -9.71 -5.73
CA ASN A 31 -14.88 -9.31 -4.52
C ASN A 31 -14.31 -7.88 -4.62
N ILE A 32 -13.75 -7.52 -5.78
CA ILE A 32 -13.20 -6.18 -6.01
C ILE A 32 -14.30 -5.14 -6.12
N ASN A 33 -15.43 -5.46 -6.75
CA ASN A 33 -16.58 -4.55 -6.78
C ASN A 33 -17.15 -4.33 -5.38
N ALA A 34 -17.29 -5.38 -4.58
CA ALA A 34 -17.80 -5.29 -3.21
C ALA A 34 -16.85 -4.47 -2.32
N MET A 35 -15.53 -4.71 -2.40
CA MET A 35 -14.54 -3.89 -1.69
C MET A 35 -14.54 -2.44 -2.18
N GLY A 36 -14.68 -2.20 -3.48
CA GLY A 36 -14.77 -0.85 -4.04
C GLY A 36 -15.96 -0.06 -3.50
N ALA A 37 -17.12 -0.72 -3.36
CA ALA A 37 -18.30 -0.13 -2.72
C ALA A 37 -18.06 0.14 -1.22
N ALA A 38 -17.57 -0.86 -0.49
CA ALA A 38 -17.26 -0.72 0.94
C ALA A 38 -16.23 0.38 1.23
N LEU A 39 -15.21 0.51 0.37
CA LEU A 39 -14.21 1.56 0.45
C LEU A 39 -14.81 2.94 0.15
N TYR A 40 -15.69 3.05 -0.85
CA TYR A 40 -16.40 4.29 -1.14
C TYR A 40 -17.25 4.72 0.06
N ASP A 41 -18.07 3.82 0.60
CA ASP A 41 -18.93 4.12 1.74
C ASP A 41 -18.11 4.49 2.98
N PHE A 42 -17.04 3.72 3.26
CA PHE A 42 -16.10 4.00 4.35
C PHE A 42 -15.50 5.41 4.25
N LEU A 43 -15.13 5.86 3.06
CA LEU A 43 -14.54 7.18 2.86
C LEU A 43 -15.59 8.29 2.82
N ALA A 44 -16.79 8.03 2.30
CA ALA A 44 -17.87 9.01 2.16
C ALA A 44 -18.58 9.32 3.49
N GLU A 45 -18.70 8.32 4.37
CA GLU A 45 -19.36 8.47 5.69
C GLU A 45 -18.52 9.25 6.71
N GLN A 46 -17.28 9.60 6.37
CA GLN A 46 -16.34 10.25 7.27
C GLN A 46 -16.28 11.75 6.92
N PRO A 47 -16.83 12.64 7.78
CA PRO A 47 -16.74 14.08 7.57
C PRO A 47 -15.35 14.60 7.98
N VAL A 48 -14.68 15.32 7.07
CA VAL A 48 -13.26 15.73 7.21
C VAL A 48 -12.99 16.48 8.53
N GLY A 49 -12.24 15.88 9.45
CA GLY A 49 -11.86 16.48 10.74
C GLY A 49 -11.32 15.48 11.76
N LEU A 50 -10.85 15.96 12.92
CA LEU A 50 -10.31 15.09 14.00
C LEU A 50 -11.37 14.13 14.55
N ARG A 51 -11.51 12.95 13.94
CA ARG A 51 -12.34 11.85 14.41
C ARG A 51 -11.46 10.62 14.53
N ARG A 52 -11.27 10.13 15.75
CA ARG A 52 -10.59 8.86 15.97
C ARG A 52 -11.48 7.74 15.47
N LEU A 53 -11.07 7.03 14.43
CA LEU A 53 -11.70 5.79 14.01
C LEU A 53 -11.05 4.63 14.76
N PRO A 54 -11.76 3.95 15.67
CA PRO A 54 -11.17 2.91 16.53
C PRO A 54 -10.46 1.80 15.76
N GLU A 55 -10.98 1.43 14.59
CA GLU A 55 -10.43 0.40 13.70
C GLU A 55 -9.08 0.85 13.15
N LEU A 56 -8.99 2.09 12.66
CA LEU A 56 -7.74 2.64 12.17
C LEU A 56 -6.73 2.86 13.29
N GLU A 57 -7.13 3.36 14.46
CA GLU A 57 -6.20 3.57 15.57
C GLU A 57 -5.49 2.27 16.02
N LYS A 58 -6.10 1.09 15.77
CA LYS A 58 -5.45 -0.22 15.97
C LYS A 58 -4.42 -0.55 14.89
N ILE A 59 -4.65 -0.13 13.65
CA ILE A 59 -3.77 -0.37 12.48
C ILE A 59 -2.61 0.63 12.44
N LYS A 60 -2.86 1.86 12.87
CA LYS A 60 -1.92 2.99 12.88
C LYS A 60 -0.53 2.61 13.43
N PRO A 61 -0.40 1.99 14.62
CA PRO A 61 0.91 1.60 15.15
C PRO A 61 1.61 0.55 14.28
N ILE A 62 0.87 -0.38 13.65
CA ILE A 62 1.42 -1.42 12.77
C ILE A 62 2.02 -0.79 11.51
N THR A 63 1.23 0.03 10.81
CA THR A 63 1.69 0.74 9.61
C THR A 63 2.84 1.68 9.94
N ARG A 64 2.78 2.40 11.08
CA ARG A 64 3.88 3.27 11.52
C ARG A 64 5.15 2.48 11.83
N ALA A 65 5.06 1.30 12.45
CA ALA A 65 6.22 0.46 12.72
C ALA A 65 6.92 0.02 11.43
N PHE A 66 6.16 -0.39 10.41
CA PHE A 66 6.70 -0.67 9.08
C PHE A 66 7.43 0.54 8.48
N LEU A 67 6.80 1.71 8.48
CA LEU A 67 7.40 2.95 7.96
C LEU A 67 8.66 3.39 8.74
N MET A 68 8.83 2.93 9.98
CA MET A 68 10.01 3.22 10.80
C MET A 68 11.20 2.29 10.54
N ASN A 69 11.05 1.26 9.71
CA ASN A 69 12.16 0.41 9.27
C ASN A 69 13.29 1.28 8.70
N GLU A 70 14.54 0.98 9.07
CA GLU A 70 15.69 1.82 8.76
C GLU A 70 15.92 1.98 7.25
N GLU A 71 15.70 0.92 6.48
CA GLU A 71 15.83 0.90 5.02
C GLU A 71 14.75 1.73 4.32
N LEU A 72 13.61 1.93 4.96
CA LEU A 72 12.49 2.71 4.41
C LEU A 72 12.53 4.16 4.89
N ARG A 73 12.85 4.39 6.17
CA ARG A 73 12.78 5.70 6.82
C ARG A 73 13.74 6.72 6.23
N VAL A 74 14.80 6.28 5.55
CA VAL A 74 15.74 7.17 4.86
C VAL A 74 15.07 7.95 3.73
N GLU A 75 14.03 7.38 3.11
CA GLU A 75 13.35 7.93 1.95
C GLU A 75 12.53 9.20 2.30
N PRO A 76 12.65 10.30 1.53
CA PRO A 76 11.92 11.54 1.80
C PRO A 76 10.40 11.37 1.87
N PHE A 77 9.83 10.50 1.03
CA PHE A 77 8.39 10.26 1.01
C PHE A 77 7.89 9.46 2.23
N VAL A 78 8.73 8.60 2.81
CA VAL A 78 8.41 7.89 4.07
C VAL A 78 8.44 8.87 5.24
N LYS A 79 9.40 9.81 5.25
CA LYS A 79 9.45 10.90 6.25
C LYS A 79 8.20 11.78 6.19
N ASP A 80 7.73 12.12 4.99
CA ASP A 80 6.49 12.88 4.82
C ASP A 80 5.29 12.14 5.38
N LEU A 81 5.10 10.86 5.00
CA LEU A 81 4.06 10.00 5.57
C LEU A 81 4.14 9.94 7.10
N LEU A 82 5.30 9.64 7.68
CA LEU A 82 5.51 9.60 9.14
C LEU A 82 5.19 10.94 9.82
N GLY A 83 5.37 12.06 9.14
CA GLY A 83 4.96 13.38 9.61
C GLY A 83 3.44 13.50 9.79
N ARG A 84 2.67 12.95 8.85
CA ARG A 84 1.19 12.95 8.88
C ARG A 84 0.62 12.14 10.04
N PHE A 85 1.27 11.03 10.42
CA PHE A 85 0.87 10.25 11.60
C PHE A 85 0.98 11.01 12.93
N ARG A 86 1.79 12.08 13.00
CA ARG A 86 2.12 12.80 14.24
C ARG A 86 1.36 14.10 14.42
N ARG A 87 0.86 14.70 13.34
CA ARG A 87 0.28 16.04 13.36
C ARG A 87 -1.08 16.01 12.67
N PRO A 88 -2.16 16.52 13.30
CA PRO A 88 -3.39 16.74 12.58
C PRO A 88 -3.12 17.68 11.41
N MET A 89 -3.71 17.38 10.25
CA MET A 89 -3.44 18.14 9.03
C MET A 89 -3.82 19.61 9.19
N ASN A 90 -2.89 20.48 8.82
CA ASN A 90 -3.13 21.90 8.82
C ASN A 90 -3.96 22.28 7.59
N LYS A 91 -5.29 22.43 7.77
CA LYS A 91 -6.21 22.82 6.69
C LYS A 91 -5.86 24.18 6.06
N ASN A 92 -5.06 25.03 6.73
CA ASN A 92 -4.62 26.33 6.21
C ASN A 92 -3.34 26.26 5.36
N TYR A 93 -2.71 25.09 5.21
CA TYR A 93 -1.45 24.94 4.45
C TYR A 93 -1.63 24.94 2.92
N HIS A 94 -2.87 24.82 2.43
CA HIS A 94 -3.22 24.80 1.00
C HIS A 94 -2.73 26.05 0.24
N ILE A 95 -2.70 27.22 0.91
CA ILE A 95 -2.39 28.51 0.30
C ILE A 95 -0.87 28.72 0.12
N LEU A 96 -0.04 28.18 1.02
CA LEU A 96 1.40 28.46 1.06
C LEU A 96 2.22 27.56 0.11
N ARG A 97 1.76 26.34 -0.18
CA ARG A 97 2.58 25.31 -0.86
C ARG A 97 2.32 25.17 -2.36
N HIS A 98 1.18 25.65 -2.88
CA HIS A 98 0.88 25.69 -4.32
C HIS A 98 1.90 26.52 -5.14
N ARG A 99 2.69 27.37 -4.48
CA ARG A 99 3.73 28.18 -5.11
C ARG A 99 5.11 27.49 -5.19
N LEU A 100 5.34 26.37 -4.49
CA LEU A 100 6.71 25.85 -4.27
C LEU A 100 6.88 24.34 -4.50
N LEU A 101 5.85 23.50 -4.40
CA LEU A 101 5.96 22.03 -4.55
C LEU A 101 4.75 21.46 -5.29
N ILE A 102 4.91 20.31 -5.95
CA ILE A 102 3.77 19.52 -6.47
C ILE A 102 3.00 19.05 -5.24
N VAL A 103 1.80 19.59 -5.07
CA VAL A 103 0.88 19.28 -3.98
C VAL A 103 -0.25 18.45 -4.57
N ASN A 104 -0.52 17.27 -4.02
CA ASN A 104 -1.69 16.50 -4.43
C ASN A 104 -2.91 16.99 -3.65
N ASP A 105 -4.07 17.10 -4.31
CA ASP A 105 -5.30 17.56 -3.65
C ASP A 105 -5.76 16.62 -2.52
N SER A 106 -5.42 15.33 -2.62
CA SER A 106 -5.59 14.32 -1.57
C SER A 106 -4.75 14.57 -0.31
N ASP A 107 -3.80 15.51 -0.35
CA ASP A 107 -3.09 15.98 0.85
C ASP A 107 -3.95 16.89 1.73
N TYR A 108 -5.09 17.39 1.22
CA TYR A 108 -5.89 18.44 1.86
C TYR A 108 -7.40 18.30 1.74
N LYS A 109 -7.90 17.38 0.90
CA LYS A 109 -9.31 17.03 0.83
C LYS A 109 -9.51 15.52 0.64
N ASN A 110 -10.65 15.02 1.08
CA ASN A 110 -11.06 13.64 0.83
C ASN A 110 -11.18 13.41 -0.69
N VAL A 111 -10.54 12.37 -1.21
CA VAL A 111 -10.48 12.05 -2.64
C VAL A 111 -11.88 11.93 -3.27
N ILE A 112 -12.88 11.46 -2.52
CA ILE A 112 -14.26 11.38 -3.00
C ILE A 112 -14.83 12.77 -3.32
N GLU A 113 -14.58 13.76 -2.46
CA GLU A 113 -15.12 15.11 -2.64
C GLU A 113 -14.40 15.86 -3.76
N THR A 114 -13.09 15.68 -3.91
CA THR A 114 -12.29 16.37 -4.94
C THR A 114 -12.48 15.79 -6.31
N GLU A 115 -12.49 14.46 -6.43
CA GLU A 115 -12.48 13.78 -7.72
C GLU A 115 -13.86 13.28 -8.14
N ARG A 116 -14.89 13.43 -7.28
CA ARG A 116 -16.26 12.94 -7.51
C ARG A 116 -16.29 11.45 -7.88
N LEU A 117 -15.39 10.68 -7.26
CA LEU A 117 -15.27 9.25 -7.49
C LEU A 117 -16.60 8.56 -7.17
N LYS A 118 -16.93 7.52 -7.94
CA LYS A 118 -18.04 6.62 -7.68
C LYS A 118 -17.51 5.27 -7.18
N PRO A 119 -18.36 4.42 -6.58
CA PRO A 119 -17.97 3.05 -6.21
C PRO A 119 -17.26 2.28 -7.33
N ARG A 120 -17.70 2.45 -8.58
CA ARG A 120 -17.08 1.84 -9.76
C ARG A 120 -15.65 2.33 -10.01
N ASP A 121 -15.39 3.62 -9.78
CA ASP A 121 -14.04 4.19 -9.96
C ASP A 121 -13.08 3.64 -8.88
N MET A 122 -13.58 3.48 -7.65
CA MET A 122 -12.84 2.82 -6.55
C MET A 122 -12.53 1.35 -6.89
N ALA A 123 -13.52 0.61 -7.39
CA ALA A 123 -13.33 -0.79 -7.81
C ALA A 123 -12.32 -0.92 -8.96
N ASN A 124 -12.38 -0.04 -9.96
CA ASN A 124 -11.42 -0.01 -11.07
C ASN A 124 -10.00 0.26 -10.56
N GLY A 125 -9.81 1.30 -9.75
CA GLY A 125 -8.52 1.65 -9.17
C GLY A 125 -7.94 0.51 -8.32
N LEU A 126 -8.78 -0.11 -7.48
CA LEU A 126 -8.40 -1.26 -6.68
C LEU A 126 -8.04 -2.48 -7.56
N GLY A 127 -8.80 -2.73 -8.64
CA GLY A 127 -8.50 -3.78 -9.60
C GLY A 127 -7.11 -3.61 -10.23
N GLU A 128 -6.74 -2.38 -10.58
CA GLU A 128 -5.40 -2.07 -11.11
C GLU A 128 -4.30 -2.24 -10.06
N VAL A 129 -4.55 -1.88 -8.79
CA VAL A 129 -3.65 -2.14 -7.67
C VAL A 129 -3.40 -3.65 -7.53
N VAL A 130 -4.46 -4.44 -7.45
CA VAL A 130 -4.37 -5.90 -7.28
C VAL A 130 -3.63 -6.53 -8.46
N PHE A 131 -3.99 -6.17 -9.69
CA PHE A 131 -3.33 -6.67 -10.90
C PHE A 131 -1.83 -6.31 -10.95
N GLY A 132 -1.50 -5.05 -10.62
CA GLY A 132 -0.12 -4.58 -10.58
C GLY A 132 0.71 -5.33 -9.53
N CYS A 133 0.17 -5.51 -8.33
CA CYS A 133 0.81 -6.23 -7.23
C CYS A 133 0.97 -7.73 -7.52
N GLU A 134 -0.04 -8.38 -8.11
CA GLU A 134 0.03 -9.80 -8.51
C GLU A 134 1.15 -10.03 -9.54
N ARG A 135 1.23 -9.16 -10.56
CA ARG A 135 2.29 -9.23 -11.57
C ARG A 135 3.66 -8.90 -11.00
N LEU A 136 3.75 -7.92 -10.11
CA LEU A 136 5.00 -7.63 -9.38
C LEU A 136 5.45 -8.87 -8.63
N LEU A 137 4.54 -9.47 -7.84
CA LEU A 137 4.83 -10.66 -7.04
C LEU A 137 5.34 -11.80 -7.92
N HIS A 138 4.68 -12.07 -9.05
CA HIS A 138 5.11 -13.10 -10.01
C HIS A 138 6.55 -12.92 -10.49
N ASN A 139 7.02 -11.67 -10.60
CA ASN A 139 8.36 -11.36 -11.09
C ASN A 139 9.44 -11.40 -9.99
N ILE A 140 9.09 -11.12 -8.73
CA ILE A 140 10.07 -11.05 -7.63
C ILE A 140 10.09 -12.31 -6.76
N ALA A 141 8.96 -13.02 -6.64
CA ALA A 141 8.83 -14.17 -5.77
C ALA A 141 9.46 -15.44 -6.37
N ASN A 142 10.01 -16.28 -5.51
CA ASN A 142 10.44 -17.60 -5.92
C ASN A 142 9.25 -18.55 -5.90
N SER A 143 8.68 -18.88 -7.06
CA SER A 143 7.50 -19.76 -7.16
C SER A 143 7.59 -21.10 -6.42
N ARG A 144 8.80 -21.62 -6.15
CA ARG A 144 8.99 -22.88 -5.39
C ARG A 144 9.09 -22.70 -3.88
N LYS A 145 9.42 -21.49 -3.41
CA LYS A 145 9.72 -21.20 -2.01
C LYS A 145 8.81 -20.14 -1.39
N TYR A 146 8.02 -19.46 -2.22
CA TYR A 146 7.08 -18.44 -1.78
C TYR A 146 5.95 -19.07 -0.98
N VAL A 147 5.69 -18.52 0.20
CA VAL A 147 4.58 -18.91 1.05
C VAL A 147 3.71 -17.69 1.29
N SER A 148 2.44 -17.75 0.89
CA SER A 148 1.47 -16.68 1.18
C SER A 148 1.31 -16.50 2.69
N SER A 149 1.27 -15.25 3.13
CA SER A 149 0.97 -14.93 4.52
C SER A 149 -0.52 -15.12 4.89
N TYR A 150 -1.40 -15.23 3.89
CA TYR A 150 -2.83 -15.48 4.07
C TYR A 150 -3.21 -16.87 3.57
N SER A 151 -4.02 -17.59 4.35
CA SER A 151 -4.51 -18.92 4.03
C SER A 151 -5.63 -18.86 2.99
N SER A 152 -6.02 -20.03 2.46
CA SER A 152 -7.20 -20.15 1.60
C SER A 152 -8.53 -19.83 2.32
N GLU A 153 -8.52 -19.70 3.65
CA GLU A 153 -9.71 -19.34 4.44
C GLU A 153 -9.95 -17.83 4.45
N ALA A 154 -8.89 -17.03 4.27
CA ALA A 154 -8.92 -15.57 4.28
C ALA A 154 -9.55 -14.99 3.00
N THR A 155 -10.84 -15.27 2.79
CA THR A 155 -11.60 -14.82 1.63
C THR A 155 -12.49 -13.64 1.98
N TRP A 156 -12.95 -12.89 0.97
CA TRP A 156 -13.99 -11.88 1.15
C TRP A 156 -15.22 -12.45 1.86
N ALA A 157 -15.72 -13.60 1.40
CA ALA A 157 -16.92 -14.24 1.95
C ALA A 157 -16.80 -14.58 3.45
N ASN A 158 -15.64 -15.08 3.87
CA ASN A 158 -15.41 -15.47 5.25
C ASN A 158 -15.03 -14.30 6.17
N SER A 159 -14.41 -13.26 5.62
CA SER A 159 -13.78 -12.19 6.42
C SER A 159 -14.59 -10.89 6.41
N CYS A 160 -15.13 -10.51 5.25
CA CYS A 160 -15.63 -9.17 4.98
C CYS A 160 -17.15 -9.11 4.81
N SER A 161 -17.81 -10.15 4.29
CA SER A 161 -19.25 -10.10 4.01
C SER A 161 -20.13 -9.79 5.23
N ALA A 162 -19.68 -10.14 6.44
CA ALA A 162 -20.39 -9.83 7.68
C ALA A 162 -20.11 -8.40 8.19
N ASN A 163 -18.98 -7.80 7.79
CA ASN A 163 -18.55 -6.47 8.20
C ASN A 163 -17.59 -5.88 7.16
N GLU A 164 -18.17 -5.32 6.10
CA GLU A 164 -17.42 -4.78 4.97
C GLU A 164 -16.56 -3.57 5.40
N TYR A 165 -17.07 -2.79 6.37
CA TYR A 165 -16.38 -1.65 6.98
C TYR A 165 -15.04 -2.04 7.61
N ALA A 166 -14.95 -3.20 8.28
CA ALA A 166 -13.70 -3.65 8.88
C ALA A 166 -12.61 -3.90 7.82
N CYS A 167 -12.97 -4.53 6.71
CA CYS A 167 -12.02 -4.78 5.62
C CYS A 167 -11.64 -3.49 4.87
N ALA A 168 -12.58 -2.56 4.67
CA ALA A 168 -12.28 -1.24 4.14
C ALA A 168 -11.30 -0.47 5.06
N ALA A 169 -11.49 -0.54 6.38
CA ALA A 169 -10.58 0.04 7.35
C ALA A 169 -9.18 -0.60 7.29
N VAL A 170 -9.09 -1.92 7.09
CA VAL A 170 -7.80 -2.60 6.86
C VAL A 170 -7.12 -2.04 5.61
N LEU A 171 -7.83 -1.96 4.47
CA LEU A 171 -7.27 -1.46 3.21
C LEU A 171 -6.77 -0.02 3.33
N VAL A 172 -7.59 0.89 3.86
CA VAL A 172 -7.19 2.29 4.13
C VAL A 172 -6.02 2.34 5.11
N GLY A 173 -6.02 1.43 6.09
CA GLY A 173 -5.02 1.40 7.14
C GLY A 173 -3.63 0.96 6.67
N ILE A 174 -3.57 0.03 5.70
CA ILE A 174 -2.33 -0.45 5.08
C ILE A 174 -1.93 0.32 3.82
N ALA A 175 -2.77 1.22 3.30
CA ALA A 175 -2.44 2.00 2.11
C ALA A 175 -1.10 2.76 2.22
N PRO A 176 -0.73 3.40 3.36
CA PRO A 176 0.60 4.00 3.49
C PRO A 176 1.73 2.97 3.39
N MET A 177 1.52 1.74 3.86
CA MET A 177 2.49 0.63 3.76
C MET A 177 2.64 0.18 2.30
N LEU A 178 1.53 0.00 1.58
CA LEU A 178 1.54 -0.32 0.15
C LEU A 178 2.27 0.78 -0.65
N TYR A 179 1.91 2.04 -0.43
CA TYR A 179 2.52 3.17 -1.13
C TYR A 179 4.02 3.27 -0.88
N ALA A 180 4.42 3.31 0.40
CA ALA A 180 5.81 3.44 0.78
C ALA A 180 6.64 2.25 0.29
N GLY A 181 6.12 1.04 0.44
CA GLY A 181 6.85 -0.17 0.06
C GLY A 181 7.08 -0.26 -1.44
N LEU A 182 6.03 -0.05 -2.25
CA LEU A 182 6.14 -0.08 -3.71
C LEU A 182 7.04 1.05 -4.24
N ARG A 183 6.96 2.24 -3.63
CA ARG A 183 7.78 3.39 -4.02
C ARG A 183 9.25 3.22 -3.62
N ALA A 184 9.54 2.63 -2.45
CA ALA A 184 10.89 2.28 -2.02
C ALA A 184 11.53 1.25 -2.95
N LEU A 185 10.80 0.20 -3.32
CA LEU A 185 11.29 -0.80 -4.27
C LEU A 185 11.61 -0.18 -5.64
N ARG A 186 10.74 0.71 -6.15
CA ARG A 186 11.01 1.46 -7.39
C ARG A 186 12.26 2.34 -7.28
N ALA A 187 12.46 3.00 -6.16
CA ALA A 187 13.60 3.89 -5.91
C ALA A 187 14.91 3.08 -5.90
N ALA A 188 14.95 1.98 -5.13
CA ALA A 188 16.09 1.07 -5.04
C ALA A 188 16.47 0.51 -6.43
N GLY A 189 15.50 -0.04 -7.17
CA GLY A 189 15.77 -0.54 -8.52
C GLY A 189 16.29 0.53 -9.50
N SER A 190 15.85 1.78 -9.33
CA SER A 190 16.30 2.90 -10.15
C SER A 190 17.70 3.37 -9.81
N ALA A 191 18.05 3.40 -8.53
CA ALA A 191 19.40 3.75 -8.07
C ALA A 191 20.42 2.71 -8.54
N ALA A 192 20.17 1.43 -8.25
CA ALA A 192 21.02 0.30 -8.61
C ALA A 192 21.30 0.18 -10.12
N THR A 193 20.41 0.69 -10.99
CA THR A 193 20.73 0.71 -12.44
C THR A 193 21.38 1.97 -12.96
N ARG A 194 21.31 3.09 -12.22
CA ARG A 194 22.01 4.33 -12.60
C ARG A 194 23.46 4.30 -12.12
N ASP A 195 23.68 3.69 -10.97
CA ASP A 195 24.96 3.51 -10.33
C ASP A 195 25.11 2.01 -10.04
N SER A 196 25.84 1.32 -10.92
CA SER A 196 26.08 -0.13 -10.81
C SER A 196 27.25 -0.45 -9.87
N SER A 197 27.48 0.38 -8.86
CA SER A 197 28.40 0.08 -7.78
C SER A 197 27.80 -0.97 -6.85
N CYS A 198 28.64 -1.82 -6.27
CA CYS A 198 28.20 -2.93 -5.42
C CYS A 198 27.34 -2.49 -4.22
N ASP A 199 27.51 -1.24 -3.76
CA ASP A 199 26.76 -0.68 -2.63
C ASP A 199 25.28 -0.42 -2.97
N GLU A 200 24.96 -0.02 -4.21
CA GLU A 200 23.57 0.23 -4.63
C GLU A 200 22.83 -1.04 -5.05
N ASP A 201 23.53 -2.07 -5.57
CA ASP A 201 22.92 -3.40 -5.77
C ASP A 201 22.58 -4.07 -4.42
N ASN A 202 23.43 -3.92 -3.39
CA ASN A 202 23.13 -4.35 -2.02
C ASN A 202 21.88 -3.66 -1.43
N ARG A 203 21.56 -2.44 -1.89
CA ARG A 203 20.36 -1.71 -1.47
C ARG A 203 19.06 -2.38 -1.92
N VAL A 204 19.06 -3.06 -3.07
CA VAL A 204 17.86 -3.77 -3.55
C VAL A 204 17.53 -4.93 -2.61
N GLY A 205 18.53 -5.73 -2.23
CA GLY A 205 18.36 -6.88 -1.34
C GLY A 205 17.86 -6.48 0.05
N THR A 206 18.50 -5.49 0.67
CA THR A 206 18.12 -4.95 2.00
C THR A 206 16.73 -4.34 2.00
N VAL A 207 16.34 -3.59 0.95
CA VAL A 207 14.98 -3.09 0.81
C VAL A 207 13.99 -4.23 0.68
N LEU A 208 14.24 -5.25 -0.15
CA LEU A 208 13.34 -6.40 -0.28
C LEU A 208 13.16 -7.16 1.03
N GLU A 209 14.22 -7.34 1.81
CA GLU A 209 14.15 -7.94 3.13
C GLU A 209 13.27 -7.10 4.08
N ALA A 210 13.48 -5.79 4.12
CA ALA A 210 12.65 -4.85 4.89
C ALA A 210 11.17 -4.85 4.45
N LEU A 211 10.89 -5.13 3.18
CA LEU A 211 9.54 -5.27 2.63
C LEU A 211 8.87 -6.61 2.97
N GLY A 212 9.58 -7.51 3.66
CA GLY A 212 9.08 -8.82 4.07
C GLY A 212 9.38 -9.94 3.08
N TYR A 213 10.31 -9.75 2.15
CA TYR A 213 10.75 -10.76 1.19
C TYR A 213 12.15 -11.30 1.54
N PRO A 214 12.33 -12.05 2.64
CA PRO A 214 13.62 -12.59 3.03
C PRO A 214 14.08 -13.68 2.07
N TYR A 215 15.38 -13.94 2.08
CA TYR A 215 15.91 -15.17 1.49
C TYR A 215 15.39 -16.39 2.28
N PRO A 216 14.94 -17.49 1.64
CA PRO A 216 14.96 -17.78 0.21
C PRO A 216 13.61 -17.61 -0.52
N GLU A 217 12.61 -17.00 0.12
CA GLU A 217 11.26 -16.82 -0.43
C GLU A 217 11.24 -15.85 -1.61
N SER A 218 12.17 -14.90 -1.58
CA SER A 218 12.47 -13.99 -2.67
C SER A 218 13.51 -14.58 -3.61
N ARG A 219 13.30 -14.54 -4.93
CA ARG A 219 14.42 -14.69 -5.88
C ARG A 219 15.38 -13.50 -5.77
N ALA A 220 14.86 -12.40 -5.23
CA ALA A 220 15.40 -11.08 -5.39
C ALA A 220 16.29 -10.61 -4.22
N SER A 221 16.30 -11.32 -3.10
CA SER A 221 17.03 -10.90 -1.89
C SER A 221 18.54 -11.19 -1.92
N LEU A 222 19.06 -11.91 -2.93
CA LEU A 222 20.49 -12.14 -3.10
C LEU A 222 21.02 -11.79 -4.50
N ASP A 223 20.21 -12.01 -5.56
CA ASP A 223 20.73 -11.97 -6.94
C ASP A 223 19.94 -11.05 -7.91
N MET A 224 18.93 -10.28 -7.46
CA MET A 224 18.23 -9.37 -8.39
C MET A 224 19.01 -8.08 -8.60
N SER A 225 19.29 -7.81 -9.87
CA SER A 225 19.77 -6.52 -10.32
C SER A 225 18.68 -5.43 -10.22
N GLY A 226 19.10 -4.17 -10.11
CA GLY A 226 18.17 -3.04 -10.22
C GLY A 226 17.35 -3.04 -11.53
N ALA A 227 17.90 -3.58 -12.62
CA ALA A 227 17.22 -3.68 -13.91
C ALA A 227 16.02 -4.64 -13.88
N GLU A 228 16.15 -5.76 -13.17
CA GLU A 228 15.07 -6.72 -12.96
C GLU A 228 13.98 -6.13 -12.06
N VAL A 229 14.35 -5.42 -10.98
CA VAL A 229 13.39 -4.69 -10.14
C VAL A 229 12.59 -3.71 -10.98
N ARG A 230 13.26 -2.88 -11.79
CA ARG A 230 12.57 -1.90 -12.64
C ARG A 230 11.64 -2.56 -13.63
N THR A 231 12.04 -3.69 -14.20
CA THR A 231 11.20 -4.45 -15.13
C THR A 231 9.96 -5.00 -14.43
N ALA A 232 10.11 -5.57 -13.23
CA ALA A 232 9.00 -6.03 -12.41
C ALA A 232 8.05 -4.88 -12.04
N MET A 233 8.60 -3.72 -11.66
CA MET A 233 7.83 -2.52 -11.29
C MET A 233 7.08 -1.87 -12.46
N LYS A 234 7.33 -2.24 -13.73
CA LYS A 234 6.51 -1.77 -14.87
C LYS A 234 5.05 -2.21 -14.76
N ALA A 235 4.77 -3.30 -14.02
CA ALA A 235 3.42 -3.76 -13.78
C ALA A 235 2.62 -2.83 -12.86
N VAL A 236 3.30 -2.13 -11.95
CA VAL A 236 2.69 -1.12 -11.08
C VAL A 236 2.82 0.22 -11.77
N LYS A 237 1.77 0.73 -12.38
CA LYS A 237 1.83 2.01 -13.11
C LYS A 237 1.90 3.20 -12.13
N LEU A 238 2.18 4.41 -12.63
CA LEU A 238 2.26 5.59 -11.76
C LEU A 238 0.90 5.93 -11.13
N HIS A 239 -0.19 5.91 -11.89
CA HIS A 239 -1.53 6.15 -11.37
C HIS A 239 -1.98 5.14 -10.30
N VAL A 240 -1.45 3.91 -10.34
CA VAL A 240 -1.71 2.93 -9.29
C VAL A 240 -1.13 3.42 -7.96
N LEU A 241 0.06 4.02 -7.98
CA LEU A 241 0.65 4.62 -6.78
C LEU A 241 -0.09 5.89 -6.34
N GLU A 242 -0.61 6.68 -7.29
CA GLU A 242 -1.44 7.86 -7.00
C GLU A 242 -2.74 7.43 -6.30
N PHE A 243 -3.46 6.44 -6.83
CA PHE A 243 -4.65 5.89 -6.19
C PHE A 243 -4.38 5.38 -4.77
N ILE A 244 -3.30 4.59 -4.56
CA ILE A 244 -2.92 4.11 -3.22
C ILE A 244 -2.59 5.30 -2.29
N TYR A 245 -1.95 6.33 -2.83
CA TYR A 245 -1.63 7.53 -2.07
C TYR A 245 -2.89 8.29 -1.66
N ASP A 246 -3.89 8.38 -2.54
CA ASP A 246 -5.11 9.12 -2.27
C ASP A 246 -5.94 8.46 -1.17
N ILE A 247 -6.03 7.13 -1.19
CA ILE A 247 -6.67 6.38 -0.09
C ILE A 247 -5.81 6.41 1.19
N ALA A 248 -4.47 6.50 1.08
CA ALA A 248 -3.59 6.71 2.23
C ALA A 248 -3.70 8.13 2.80
N GLY A 249 -4.07 9.11 1.97
CA GLY A 249 -4.32 10.50 2.34
C GLY A 249 -5.37 10.62 3.44
N PHE A 250 -6.28 9.64 3.56
CA PHE A 250 -7.27 9.53 4.62
C PHE A 250 -6.71 9.82 6.02
N TRP A 251 -5.51 9.32 6.33
CA TRP A 251 -4.85 9.51 7.63
C TRP A 251 -4.45 10.95 7.96
N ALA A 252 -4.31 11.81 6.96
CA ALA A 252 -4.08 13.24 7.21
C ALA A 252 -5.36 13.91 7.74
N PHE A 253 -6.53 13.40 7.39
CA PHE A 253 -7.82 14.03 7.68
C PHE A 253 -8.38 13.74 9.07
N TYR A 254 -7.89 12.70 9.76
CA TYR A 254 -8.50 12.09 10.96
C TYR A 254 -7.49 11.73 12.05
#